data_AF-A0A1S1QYA4-F1
#
_entry.id   AF-A0A1S1QYA4-F1
#
_cell.length_a   1.000
_cell.length_b   1.000
_cell.length_c   1.000
_cell.angle_alpha   90.00
_cell.angle_beta   90.00
_cell.angle_gamma   90.00
#
_symmetry.space_group_name_H-M   'P 1'
#
loop_
_entity.id
_entity.type
_entity.pdbx_description
1 polymer ?
#
loop_
_entity_poly.entity_id
_entity_poly.type
_entity_poly.pdbx_seq_one_letter_code
_entity_poly.pdbx_strand_id
1 'polypeptide(L)'
;MSELDRWVARAGDALGLDPAAIDVTELLDLTREVAHGVARPAAPLTAFLVGLASGRAGGGPAAVADAVAVIRALLAEDDRK
;
A
#
# COMPACT_ATOMS: atom_id res chain seq x y z
N MET A 1 -16.07 -3.99 -12.95
CA MET A 1 -15.68 -3.78 -11.53
C MET A 1 -15.75 -5.10 -10.81
N SER A 2 -14.64 -5.51 -10.22
CA SER A 2 -14.51 -6.68 -9.37
C SER A 2 -15.25 -6.48 -8.03
N GLU A 3 -15.45 -7.55 -7.26
CA GLU A 3 -15.96 -7.44 -5.88
C GLU A 3 -15.03 -6.58 -5.01
N LEU A 4 -13.71 -6.68 -5.26
CA LEU A 4 -12.71 -5.87 -4.57
C LEU A 4 -12.85 -4.39 -4.89
N ASP A 5 -13.01 -4.01 -6.17
CA ASP A 5 -13.17 -2.60 -6.57
C ASP A 5 -14.40 -1.99 -5.86
N ARG A 6 -15.50 -2.75 -5.81
CA ARG A 6 -16.73 -2.35 -5.14
C ARG A 6 -16.53 -2.19 -3.63
N TRP A 7 -15.78 -3.10 -3.02
CA TRP A 7 -15.47 -3.02 -1.59
C TRP A 7 -14.61 -1.81 -1.28
N VAL A 8 -13.54 -1.58 -2.04
CA VAL A 8 -12.63 -0.43 -1.87
C VAL A 8 -13.40 0.88 -2.02
N ALA A 9 -14.24 1.01 -3.05
CA ALA A 9 -15.09 2.19 -3.22
C ALA A 9 -16.01 2.42 -2.00
N ARG A 10 -16.76 1.39 -1.58
CA ARG A 10 -17.66 1.48 -0.42
C ARG A 10 -16.93 1.80 0.88
N ALA A 11 -15.77 1.20 1.10
CA ALA A 11 -14.97 1.43 2.30
C ALA A 11 -14.36 2.85 2.27
N GLY A 12 -13.87 3.31 1.12
CA GLY A 12 -13.39 4.67 0.91
C GLY A 12 -14.48 5.70 1.22
N ASP A 13 -15.66 5.54 0.62
CA ASP A 13 -16.82 6.41 0.87
C ASP A 13 -17.18 6.46 2.37
N ALA A 14 -17.21 5.31 3.05
CA ALA A 14 -17.53 5.22 4.47
C ALA A 14 -16.48 5.90 5.37
N LEU A 15 -15.24 6.02 4.89
CA LEU A 15 -14.12 6.66 5.59
C LEU A 15 -13.90 8.12 5.14
N GLY A 16 -14.69 8.62 4.17
CA GLY A 16 -14.50 9.96 3.59
C GLY A 16 -13.22 10.09 2.77
N LEU A 17 -12.75 8.99 2.18
CA LEU A 17 -11.55 8.93 1.34
C LEU A 17 -11.97 8.84 -0.13
N ASP A 18 -11.24 9.55 -1.00
CA ASP A 18 -11.37 9.37 -2.45
C ASP A 18 -10.82 7.98 -2.83
N PRO A 19 -11.64 7.06 -3.37
CA PRO A 19 -11.17 5.74 -3.80
C PRO A 19 -10.11 5.81 -4.90
N ALA A 20 -10.04 6.90 -5.66
CA ALA A 20 -9.02 7.13 -6.69
C ALA A 20 -7.67 7.61 -6.12
N ALA A 21 -7.61 7.94 -4.82
CA ALA A 21 -6.37 8.37 -4.16
C ALA A 21 -5.37 7.22 -3.93
N ILE A 22 -5.79 5.97 -4.16
CA ILE A 22 -4.96 4.77 -3.95
C ILE A 22 -4.93 3.97 -5.25
N ASP A 23 -3.73 3.67 -5.75
CA ASP A 23 -3.56 2.63 -6.75
C ASP A 23 -3.65 1.26 -6.05
N VAL A 24 -4.83 0.64 -6.15
CA VAL A 24 -5.10 -0.67 -5.54
C VAL A 24 -4.18 -1.75 -6.10
N THR A 25 -3.85 -1.70 -7.40
CA THR A 25 -3.00 -2.72 -8.02
C THR A 25 -1.59 -2.61 -7.47
N GLU A 26 -1.04 -1.39 -7.42
CA GLU A 26 0.30 -1.16 -6.89
C GLU A 26 0.41 -1.58 -5.41
N LEU A 27 -0.56 -1.23 -4.58
CA LEU A 27 -0.53 -1.58 -3.16
C LEU A 27 -0.60 -3.10 -2.95
N LEU A 28 -1.42 -3.81 -3.74
CA LEU A 28 -1.50 -5.27 -3.68
C LEU A 28 -0.22 -5.94 -4.17
N ASP A 29 0.39 -5.40 -5.22
CA ASP A 29 1.67 -5.89 -5.74
C ASP A 29 2.78 -5.70 -4.70
N LEU A 30 2.87 -4.53 -4.05
CA LEU A 30 3.78 -4.29 -2.94
C LEU A 30 3.58 -5.31 -1.81
N THR A 31 2.33 -5.52 -1.38
CA THR A 31 2.05 -6.46 -0.29
C THR A 31 2.39 -7.91 -0.67
N ARG A 32 2.28 -8.26 -1.97
CA ARG A 32 2.73 -9.56 -2.49
C ARG A 32 4.25 -9.68 -2.42
N GLU A 33 4.99 -8.67 -2.86
CA GLU A 33 6.46 -8.63 -2.77
C GLU A 33 6.91 -8.81 -1.32
N VAL A 34 6.34 -8.05 -0.40
CA VAL A 34 6.63 -8.13 1.05
C VAL A 34 6.29 -9.51 1.64
N ALA A 35 5.15 -10.09 1.27
CA ALA A 35 4.76 -11.41 1.77
C ALA A 35 5.74 -12.51 1.37
N HIS A 36 6.34 -12.40 0.17
CA HIS A 36 7.31 -13.35 -0.35
C HIS A 36 8.73 -13.09 0.15
N GLY A 37 9.16 -11.83 0.19
CA GLY A 37 10.53 -11.46 0.57
C GLY A 37 10.77 -11.40 2.08
N VAL A 38 9.75 -11.09 2.88
CA VAL A 38 9.88 -10.93 4.35
C VAL A 38 9.16 -12.05 5.08
N ALA A 39 7.82 -11.97 5.12
CA ALA A 39 6.94 -12.98 5.71
C ALA A 39 5.48 -12.64 5.41
N ARG A 40 4.61 -13.66 5.34
CA ARG A 40 3.16 -13.44 5.10
C ARG A 40 2.50 -12.43 6.05
N PRO A 41 2.80 -12.39 7.36
CA PRO A 41 2.24 -11.38 8.26
C PRO A 41 2.72 -9.95 7.99
N ALA A 42 3.85 -9.76 7.29
CA ALA A 42 4.39 -8.44 7.00
C ALA A 42 3.54 -7.67 5.97
N ALA A 43 2.83 -8.36 5.08
CA ALA A 43 1.97 -7.73 4.07
C ALA A 43 0.94 -6.72 4.65
N PRO A 44 0.03 -7.12 5.56
CA PRO A 44 -0.94 -6.17 6.13
C PRO A 44 -0.29 -5.09 7.00
N LEU A 45 0.82 -5.41 7.68
CA LEU A 45 1.56 -4.44 8.49
C LEU A 45 2.19 -3.35 7.60
N THR A 46 2.76 -3.74 6.47
CA THR A 46 3.35 -2.80 5.51
C THR A 46 2.28 -1.94 4.85
N ALA A 47 1.13 -2.50 4.45
CA ALA A 47 0.03 -1.71 3.91
C ALA A 47 -0.44 -0.63 4.91
N PHE A 48 -0.54 -1.00 6.20
CA PHE A 48 -0.87 -0.04 7.25
C PHE A 48 0.21 1.04 7.42
N LEU A 49 1.49 0.68 7.42
CA LEU A 49 2.60 1.63 7.54
C LEU A 49 2.67 2.60 6.36
N VAL A 50 2.48 2.11 5.13
CA VAL A 50 2.38 2.96 3.93
C VAL A 50 1.24 3.95 4.10
N GLY A 51 0.03 3.49 4.40
CA GLY A 51 -1.12 4.38 4.61
C GLY A 51 -0.89 5.41 5.73
N LEU A 52 -0.30 4.99 6.85
CA LEU A 52 -0.01 5.87 7.98
C LEU A 52 1.07 6.92 7.64
N ALA A 53 2.12 6.53 6.93
CA ALA A 53 3.19 7.44 6.49
C ALA A 53 2.66 8.45 5.47
N SER A 54 1.92 7.99 4.46
CA SER A 54 1.34 8.86 3.44
C SER A 54 0.34 9.85 4.03
N GLY A 55 -0.52 9.42 4.95
CA GLY A 55 -1.43 10.31 5.66
C GLY A 55 -0.70 11.39 6.47
N ARG A 56 0.44 11.06 7.10
CA ARG A 56 1.28 12.02 7.81
C ARG A 56 2.00 13.01 6.89
N ALA A 57 2.21 12.65 5.64
CA ALA A 57 2.83 13.50 4.62
C ALA A 57 1.83 14.42 3.88
N GLY A 58 0.58 14.51 4.36
CA GLY A 58 -0.48 15.31 3.72
C GLY A 58 -1.37 14.53 2.75
N GLY A 59 -1.12 13.23 2.59
CA GLY A 59 -1.92 12.33 1.77
C GLY A 59 -1.70 12.47 0.26
N GLY A 60 -2.57 11.79 -0.50
CA GLY A 60 -2.58 11.82 -1.95
C GLY A 60 -1.61 10.83 -2.62
N PRO A 61 -1.72 10.68 -3.96
CA PRO A 61 -1.00 9.63 -4.70
C PRO A 61 0.54 9.74 -4.59
N ALA A 62 1.09 10.95 -4.59
CA ALA A 62 2.53 11.16 -4.47
C ALA A 62 3.08 10.67 -3.13
N ALA A 63 2.40 10.97 -2.02
CA ALA A 63 2.81 10.52 -0.70
C ALA A 63 2.70 8.99 -0.53
N VAL A 64 1.79 8.34 -1.27
CA VAL A 64 1.71 6.87 -1.36
C VAL A 64 2.89 6.32 -2.15
N ALA A 65 3.15 6.87 -3.34
CA ALA A 65 4.27 6.46 -4.18
C ALA A 65 5.63 6.58 -3.46
N ASP A 66 5.85 7.67 -2.73
CA ASP A 66 7.06 7.88 -1.93
C ASP A 66 7.23 6.82 -0.84
N ALA A 67 6.16 6.50 -0.11
CA ALA A 67 6.18 5.47 0.92
C ALA A 67 6.39 4.06 0.33
N VAL A 68 5.75 3.75 -0.81
CA VAL A 68 5.96 2.50 -1.56
C VAL A 68 7.42 2.37 -2.00
N ALA A 69 8.02 3.44 -2.52
CA ALA A 69 9.42 3.45 -2.96
C ALA A 69 10.40 3.14 -1.82
N VAL A 70 10.14 3.67 -0.61
CA VAL A 70 10.94 3.34 0.58
C VAL A 70 10.89 1.85 0.91
N ILE A 71 9.69 1.24 0.90
CA ILE A 71 9.56 -0.20 1.18
C ILE A 71 10.26 -1.05 0.12
N ARG A 72 10.10 -0.71 -1.17
CA ARG A 72 10.78 -1.44 -2.25
C ARG A 72 12.30 -1.36 -2.15
N ALA A 73 12.84 -0.22 -1.72
CA ALA A 73 14.27 -0.09 -1.46
C ALA A 73 14.74 -1.05 -0.35
N LEU A 74 13.98 -1.19 0.73
CA LEU A 74 14.30 -2.14 1.81
C LEU A 74 14.27 -3.60 1.33
N LEU A 75 13.28 -3.98 0.51
CA LEU A 75 13.21 -5.34 -0.06
C LEU A 75 14.43 -5.64 -0.95
N ALA A 76 14.83 -4.68 -1.79
CA ALA A 76 16.00 -4.82 -2.66
C ALA A 76 17.33 -4.90 -1.87
N GLU A 77 17.38 -4.35 -0.66
CA GLU A 77 18.54 -4.50 0.23
C GLU A 77 18.65 -5.90 0.82
N ASP A 78 17.52 -6.52 1.15
CA ASP A 78 17.47 -7.87 1.70
C ASP A 78 17.73 -8.95 0.65
N ASP A 79 17.28 -8.78 -0.60
CA ASP A 79 17.56 -9.70 -1.73
C ASP A 79 19.07 -9.81 -2.06
N ARG A 80 19.90 -8.88 -1.58
CA ARG A 80 21.36 -8.87 -1.81
C ARG A 80 22.15 -9.62 -0.74
N LYS A 81 21.51 -10.13 0.30
CA LYS A 81 22.14 -10.90 1.39
C LYS A 81 22.07 -12.40 1.12
#